data_AF-A0A7M7R3H8-F1
#
_entry.id   AF-A0A7M7R3H8-F1
#
_cell.length_a   1.000
_cell.length_b   1.000
_cell.length_c   1.000
_cell.angle_alpha   90.00
_cell.angle_beta   90.00
_cell.angle_gamma   90.00
#
_symmetry.space_group_name_H-M   'P 1'
#
loop_
_entity.id
_entity.type
_entity.pdbx_description
1 polymer ?
#
loop_
_entity_poly.entity_id
_entity_poly.type
_entity_poly.pdbx_seq_one_letter_code
_entity_poly.pdbx_strand_id
1 'polypeptide(L)'
;MQFFHKDKILSPGQLKRLSEHKYSCSSASLLDGFLQPWWDWLVSKVPIWLAPNLITVLGLIVNIVTTLVLVWYSPDAKAEPPRWACFLCAVGLFFYQSLDAIDGKQARRTGTSTPLGELFDHGCDSISTVFVALSACIAVQLGYYPTWMFFQCFCAMTLFYCAHWQTYVSGSLRFGKVDVTEAQFTIIAIHLISSIFGPGIWMKEIPVPNMGTYSNLVAVTFYAGYVNVFIQFCKVFESGGVGKNGSTIAGTSVLSPIIPFSFVVVPAFIIYRKSAEHVYENHPALYILAFGMVAAKVTNRLVVAHMTKNEMQYLDSSLIGPAMLFLNQYFNFFIKEYYVLWLCFIWVTLDLLRYSAQVCTEICDHLNIQLFRIPYADHHHLHQNQRNSGAQGVTEKNGGHESRAGGVEVSMTSAAKAS
;
A
#
# COMPACT_ATOMS: atom_id res chain seq x y z
N MET A 1 -2.69 -29.95 7.66
CA MET A 1 -2.11 -28.59 7.52
C MET A 1 -1.34 -28.17 8.80
N GLN A 2 -0.57 -29.08 9.41
CA GLN A 2 0.04 -28.88 10.75
C GLN A 2 1.57 -28.98 10.75
N PHE A 3 2.20 -29.17 9.60
CA PHE A 3 3.63 -29.53 9.51
C PHE A 3 4.62 -28.34 9.44
N PHE A 4 4.15 -27.08 9.49
CA PHE A 4 5.00 -25.90 9.30
C PHE A 4 4.91 -24.82 10.41
N HIS A 5 4.20 -25.10 11.52
CA HIS A 5 3.94 -24.14 12.60
C HIS A 5 4.96 -24.13 13.75
N LYS A 6 6.12 -24.80 13.61
CA LYS A 6 7.00 -25.02 14.78
C LYS A 6 7.71 -23.77 15.30
N ASP A 7 7.97 -22.78 14.46
CA ASP A 7 8.63 -21.53 14.88
C ASP A 7 7.69 -20.34 14.67
N LYS A 8 7.34 -19.66 15.78
CA LYS A 8 6.57 -18.41 15.74
C LYS A 8 7.39 -17.31 15.08
N ILE A 9 6.75 -16.50 14.23
CA ILE A 9 7.40 -15.34 13.60
C ILE A 9 7.51 -14.19 14.60
N LEU A 10 6.46 -13.96 15.39
CA LEU A 10 6.38 -12.88 16.36
C LEU A 10 6.71 -13.38 17.76
N SER A 11 7.65 -12.71 18.42
CA SER A 11 7.93 -12.95 19.83
C SER A 11 6.77 -12.46 20.72
N PRO A 12 6.62 -13.02 21.94
CA PRO A 12 5.62 -12.53 22.89
C PRO A 12 5.75 -11.02 23.20
N GLY A 13 6.99 -10.49 23.21
CA GLY A 13 7.23 -9.06 23.41
C GLY A 13 6.75 -8.20 22.24
N GLN A 14 6.92 -8.66 21.00
CA GLN A 14 6.40 -7.98 19.81
C GLN A 14 4.86 -7.96 19.81
N LEU A 15 4.23 -9.09 20.12
CA LEU A 15 2.77 -9.18 20.23
C LEU A 15 2.20 -8.23 21.29
N LYS A 16 2.85 -8.16 22.47
CA LYS A 16 2.48 -7.21 23.51
C LYS A 16 2.58 -5.76 23.02
N ARG A 17 3.69 -5.36 22.41
CA ARG A 17 3.86 -3.98 21.90
C ARG A 17 2.89 -3.65 20.77
N LEU A 18 2.53 -4.65 19.95
CA LEU A 18 1.50 -4.51 18.92
C LEU A 18 0.11 -4.28 19.53
N SER A 19 -0.23 -4.92 20.65
CA SER A 19 -1.49 -4.64 21.36
C SER A 19 -1.58 -3.21 21.91
N GLU A 20 -0.43 -2.58 22.15
CA GLU A 20 -0.30 -1.19 22.63
C GLU A 20 -0.24 -0.18 21.46
N HIS A 21 -0.19 -0.64 20.20
CA HIS A 21 -0.15 0.21 19.03
C HIS A 21 -1.44 1.02 18.89
N LYS A 22 -1.29 2.30 18.54
CA LYS A 22 -2.39 3.20 18.23
C LYS A 22 -2.16 3.79 16.85
N TYR A 23 -3.14 3.57 15.98
CA TYR A 23 -3.12 4.17 14.65
C TYR A 23 -2.98 5.69 14.75
N SER A 24 -2.06 6.25 13.97
CA SER A 24 -1.77 7.69 13.95
C SER A 24 -1.50 8.11 12.52
N CYS A 25 -2.41 8.89 11.96
CA CYS A 25 -2.36 9.32 10.57
C CYS A 25 -2.77 10.80 10.43
N SER A 26 -2.13 11.52 9.52
CA SER A 26 -2.60 12.82 9.05
C SER A 26 -2.65 12.84 7.52
N SER A 27 -3.76 13.29 6.93
CA SER A 27 -3.92 13.43 5.48
C SER A 27 -4.15 14.88 5.09
N ALA A 28 -3.45 15.32 4.03
CA ALA A 28 -3.70 16.58 3.34
C ALA A 28 -4.11 16.35 1.87
N SER A 29 -4.54 15.13 1.53
CA SER A 29 -4.92 14.74 0.17
C SER A 29 -6.01 15.67 -0.39
N LEU A 30 -5.86 16.00 -1.67
CA LEU A 30 -6.77 16.89 -2.38
C LEU A 30 -8.10 16.20 -2.68
N LEU A 31 -8.06 14.91 -3.05
CA LEU A 31 -9.24 14.17 -3.48
C LEU A 31 -10.02 13.54 -2.32
N ASP A 32 -9.37 13.23 -1.20
CA ASP A 32 -10.02 12.56 -0.06
C ASP A 32 -11.28 13.31 0.38
N GLY A 33 -11.23 14.64 0.49
CA GLY A 33 -12.38 15.46 0.89
C GLY A 33 -13.57 15.37 -0.07
N PHE A 34 -13.32 15.27 -1.38
CA PHE A 34 -14.37 15.13 -2.40
C PHE A 34 -14.97 13.73 -2.44
N LEU A 35 -14.20 12.72 -2.03
CA LEU A 35 -14.62 11.32 -2.06
C LEU A 35 -15.26 10.86 -0.75
N GLN A 36 -15.12 11.62 0.36
CA GLN A 36 -15.81 11.30 1.62
C GLN A 36 -17.30 10.98 1.45
N PRO A 37 -18.12 11.79 0.73
CA PRO A 37 -19.55 11.50 0.57
C PRO A 37 -19.80 10.16 -0.13
N TRP A 38 -18.95 9.81 -1.11
CA TRP A 38 -19.02 8.52 -1.80
C TRP A 38 -18.68 7.36 -0.86
N TRP A 39 -17.58 7.46 -0.11
CA TRP A 39 -17.16 6.41 0.82
C TRP A 39 -18.13 6.24 1.99
N ASP A 40 -18.71 7.33 2.50
CA ASP A 40 -19.72 7.30 3.57
C ASP A 40 -21.03 6.67 3.08
N TRP A 41 -21.46 6.99 1.85
CA TRP A 41 -22.57 6.30 1.23
C TRP A 41 -22.27 4.83 1.03
N LEU A 42 -21.09 4.48 0.50
CA LEU A 42 -20.73 3.11 0.15
C LEU A 42 -20.64 2.23 1.41
N VAL A 43 -19.94 2.68 2.45
CA VAL A 43 -19.86 1.94 3.72
C VAL A 43 -21.25 1.74 4.32
N SER A 44 -22.19 2.68 4.15
CA SER A 44 -23.57 2.51 4.65
C SER A 44 -24.30 1.32 4.01
N LYS A 45 -23.91 0.94 2.78
CA LYS A 45 -24.47 -0.21 2.04
C LYS A 45 -23.80 -1.53 2.38
N VAL A 46 -22.64 -1.49 3.02
CA VAL A 46 -21.94 -2.70 3.47
C VAL A 46 -22.72 -3.35 4.62
N PRO A 47 -23.00 -4.67 4.57
CA PRO A 47 -23.62 -5.38 5.67
C PRO A 47 -22.77 -5.36 6.94
N ILE A 48 -23.40 -5.21 8.10
CA ILE A 48 -22.72 -5.14 9.42
C ILE A 48 -21.96 -6.42 9.81
N TRP A 49 -22.27 -7.57 9.20
CA TRP A 49 -21.55 -8.82 9.44
C TRP A 49 -20.26 -8.94 8.63
N LEU A 50 -20.08 -8.09 7.60
CA LEU A 50 -18.93 -8.15 6.71
C LEU A 50 -17.70 -7.59 7.42
N ALA A 51 -16.68 -8.43 7.59
CA ALA A 51 -15.44 -8.07 8.25
C ALA A 51 -14.63 -7.07 7.39
N PRO A 52 -14.00 -6.05 7.99
CA PRO A 52 -13.14 -5.10 7.30
C PRO A 52 -12.06 -5.76 6.43
N ASN A 53 -11.28 -6.68 6.99
CA ASN A 53 -10.20 -7.35 6.26
C ASN A 53 -10.71 -8.16 5.05
N LEU A 54 -11.97 -8.61 5.05
CA LEU A 54 -12.56 -9.27 3.89
C LEU A 54 -12.83 -8.26 2.77
N ILE A 55 -13.23 -7.03 3.10
CA ILE A 55 -13.36 -5.93 2.14
C ILE A 55 -12.01 -5.65 1.47
N THR A 56 -10.95 -5.52 2.27
CA THR A 56 -9.57 -5.32 1.80
C THR A 56 -9.15 -6.41 0.81
N VAL A 57 -9.29 -7.70 1.18
CA VAL A 57 -8.93 -8.83 0.28
C VAL A 57 -9.75 -8.83 -1.00
N LEU A 58 -11.06 -8.57 -0.91
CA LEU A 58 -11.92 -8.53 -2.09
C LEU A 58 -11.48 -7.43 -3.06
N GLY A 59 -11.13 -6.25 -2.54
CA GLY A 59 -10.51 -5.18 -3.32
C GLY A 59 -9.25 -5.67 -4.01
N LEU A 60 -8.30 -6.21 -3.23
CA LEU A 60 -7.02 -6.70 -3.76
C LEU A 60 -7.20 -7.76 -4.86
N ILE A 61 -8.09 -8.73 -4.65
CA ILE A 61 -8.38 -9.78 -5.65
C ILE A 61 -8.89 -9.16 -6.95
N VAL A 62 -9.81 -8.20 -6.87
CA VAL A 62 -10.32 -7.52 -8.07
C VAL A 62 -9.17 -6.83 -8.81
N ASN A 63 -8.34 -6.06 -8.11
CA ASN A 63 -7.21 -5.37 -8.73
C ASN A 63 -6.20 -6.33 -9.40
N ILE A 64 -5.86 -7.43 -8.72
CA ILE A 64 -4.98 -8.47 -9.25
C ILE A 64 -5.58 -9.09 -10.51
N VAL A 65 -6.83 -9.54 -10.46
CA VAL A 65 -7.48 -10.22 -11.58
C VAL A 65 -7.58 -9.30 -12.79
N THR A 66 -8.01 -8.05 -12.62
CA THR A 66 -8.12 -7.10 -13.74
C THR A 66 -6.77 -6.76 -14.33
N THR A 67 -5.72 -6.66 -13.52
CA THR A 67 -4.35 -6.46 -14.01
C THR A 67 -3.82 -7.69 -14.75
N LEU A 68 -4.08 -8.90 -14.24
CA LEU A 68 -3.65 -10.14 -14.91
C LEU A 68 -4.31 -10.34 -16.27
N VAL A 69 -5.54 -9.85 -16.47
CA VAL A 69 -6.16 -9.79 -17.80
C VAL A 69 -5.35 -8.90 -18.75
N LEU A 70 -4.86 -7.74 -18.30
CA LEU A 70 -3.96 -6.91 -19.12
C LEU A 70 -2.63 -7.60 -19.41
N VAL A 71 -2.02 -8.22 -18.40
CA VAL A 71 -0.76 -8.98 -18.55
C VAL A 71 -0.93 -10.15 -19.53
N TRP A 72 -2.09 -10.80 -19.55
CA TRP A 72 -2.37 -11.87 -20.51
C TRP A 72 -2.32 -11.37 -21.96
N TYR A 73 -2.86 -10.19 -22.25
CA TYR A 73 -2.87 -9.62 -23.59
C TYR A 73 -1.57 -8.89 -23.97
N SER A 74 -0.84 -8.35 -23.00
CA SER A 74 0.38 -7.56 -23.23
C SER A 74 1.42 -7.83 -22.14
N PRO A 75 1.99 -9.05 -22.09
CA PRO A 75 2.98 -9.42 -21.07
C PRO A 75 4.32 -8.70 -21.27
N ASP A 76 4.57 -8.20 -22.47
CA ASP A 76 5.74 -7.39 -22.84
C ASP A 76 5.51 -5.88 -22.67
N ALA A 77 4.29 -5.46 -22.30
CA ALA A 77 3.84 -4.06 -22.27
C ALA A 77 4.08 -3.31 -23.59
N LYS A 78 4.14 -4.03 -24.72
CA LYS A 78 4.25 -3.45 -26.08
C LYS A 78 2.99 -3.72 -26.88
N ALA A 79 2.47 -4.94 -26.81
CA ALA A 79 1.22 -5.29 -27.50
C ALA A 79 0.09 -4.39 -27.02
N GLU A 80 -0.81 -4.00 -27.93
CA GLU A 80 -1.97 -3.18 -27.58
C GLU A 80 -3.03 -4.08 -26.92
N PRO A 81 -3.27 -3.98 -25.60
CA PRO A 81 -4.34 -4.74 -24.96
C PRO A 81 -5.71 -4.30 -25.50
N PRO A 82 -6.71 -5.21 -25.52
CA PRO A 82 -8.06 -4.85 -25.90
C PRO A 82 -8.61 -3.69 -25.06
N ARG A 83 -9.31 -2.76 -25.71
CA ARG A 83 -9.87 -1.56 -25.07
C ARG A 83 -10.81 -1.85 -23.90
N TRP A 84 -11.52 -2.98 -23.94
CA TRP A 84 -12.35 -3.44 -22.84
C TRP A 84 -11.53 -3.92 -21.63
N ALA A 85 -10.31 -4.43 -21.85
CA ALA A 85 -9.42 -4.85 -20.76
C ALA A 85 -8.87 -3.62 -20.02
N CYS A 86 -8.56 -2.54 -20.74
CA CYS A 86 -8.24 -1.24 -20.12
C CYS A 86 -9.43 -0.69 -19.33
N PHE A 87 -10.65 -0.75 -19.89
CA PHE A 87 -11.86 -0.35 -19.15
C PHE A 87 -12.05 -1.17 -17.87
N LEU A 88 -11.91 -2.49 -17.99
CA LEU A 88 -12.02 -3.40 -16.85
C LEU A 88 -10.98 -3.07 -15.77
N CYS A 89 -9.76 -2.71 -16.14
CA CYS A 89 -8.73 -2.27 -15.20
C CYS A 89 -9.04 -0.92 -14.55
N ALA A 90 -9.61 0.04 -15.29
CA ALA A 90 -10.07 1.32 -14.71
C ALA A 90 -11.15 1.09 -13.66
N VAL A 91 -12.17 0.27 -13.99
CA VAL A 91 -13.27 -0.07 -13.07
C VAL A 91 -12.75 -0.89 -11.88
N GLY A 92 -11.86 -1.85 -12.14
CA GLY A 92 -11.24 -2.68 -11.12
C GLY A 92 -10.43 -1.86 -10.11
N LEU A 93 -9.63 -0.90 -10.58
CA LEU A 93 -8.86 -0.01 -9.72
C LEU A 93 -9.76 0.97 -8.94
N PHE A 94 -10.83 1.50 -9.56
CA PHE A 94 -11.82 2.31 -8.85
C PHE A 94 -12.53 1.51 -7.75
N PHE A 95 -12.85 0.24 -8.03
CA PHE A 95 -13.44 -0.66 -7.04
C PHE A 95 -12.47 -0.97 -5.90
N TYR A 96 -11.21 -1.30 -6.22
CA TYR A 96 -10.13 -1.46 -5.24
C TYR A 96 -10.05 -0.25 -4.32
N GLN A 97 -9.86 0.94 -4.90
CA GLN A 97 -9.73 2.21 -4.18
C GLN A 97 -10.94 2.45 -3.27
N SER A 98 -12.14 2.20 -3.77
CA SER A 98 -13.37 2.39 -2.99
C SER A 98 -13.50 1.41 -1.83
N LEU A 99 -13.08 0.14 -2.01
CA LEU A 99 -13.13 -0.87 -0.95
C LEU A 99 -12.06 -0.64 0.12
N ASP A 100 -10.86 -0.29 -0.32
CA ASP A 100 -9.72 0.12 0.51
C ASP A 100 -10.12 1.28 1.45
N ALA A 101 -10.65 2.36 0.89
CA ALA A 101 -11.05 3.54 1.67
C ALA A 101 -12.18 3.29 2.70
N ILE A 102 -13.01 2.24 2.52
CA ILE A 102 -14.13 1.94 3.42
C ILE A 102 -13.83 0.87 4.44
N ASP A 103 -12.71 0.13 4.37
CA ASP A 103 -12.46 -0.97 5.31
C ASP A 103 -12.28 -0.44 6.75
N GLY A 104 -11.54 0.64 6.94
CA GLY A 104 -11.34 1.31 8.22
C GLY A 104 -12.61 2.02 8.67
N LYS A 105 -13.42 2.53 7.73
CA LYS A 105 -14.74 3.09 8.03
C LYS A 105 -15.68 1.99 8.55
N GLN A 106 -15.67 0.82 7.92
CA GLN A 106 -16.43 -0.33 8.36
C GLN A 106 -15.94 -0.78 9.74
N ALA A 107 -14.63 -0.87 9.97
CA ALA A 107 -14.06 -1.24 11.26
C ALA A 107 -14.52 -0.32 12.39
N ARG A 108 -14.58 0.99 12.14
CA ARG A 108 -15.14 1.98 13.09
C ARG A 108 -16.64 1.79 13.28
N ARG A 109 -17.39 1.56 12.19
CA ARG A 109 -18.85 1.35 12.22
C ARG A 109 -19.25 0.09 13.00
N THR A 110 -18.45 -0.96 12.95
CA THR A 110 -18.70 -2.24 13.64
C THR A 110 -18.00 -2.36 14.98
N GLY A 111 -17.19 -1.37 15.39
CA GLY A 111 -16.42 -1.41 16.64
C GLY A 111 -15.30 -2.45 16.63
N THR A 112 -14.78 -2.82 15.45
CA THR A 112 -13.76 -3.87 15.25
C THR A 112 -12.43 -3.32 14.73
N SER A 113 -12.11 -2.04 15.02
CA SER A 113 -10.80 -1.46 14.70
C SER A 113 -9.70 -2.13 15.55
N THR A 114 -8.67 -2.65 14.87
CA THR A 114 -7.55 -3.35 15.52
C THR A 114 -6.23 -3.03 14.80
N PRO A 115 -5.07 -3.16 15.48
CA PRO A 115 -3.76 -3.10 14.82
C PRO A 115 -3.61 -4.14 13.70
N LEU A 116 -4.28 -5.29 13.81
CA LEU A 116 -4.26 -6.28 12.72
C LEU A 116 -4.91 -5.72 11.44
N GLY A 117 -6.01 -4.97 11.55
CA GLY A 117 -6.68 -4.40 10.38
C GLY A 117 -5.80 -3.43 9.61
N GLU A 118 -5.11 -2.53 10.32
CA GLU A 118 -4.12 -1.61 9.72
C GLU A 118 -2.95 -2.36 9.07
N LEU A 119 -2.40 -3.39 9.74
CA LEU A 119 -1.33 -4.22 9.18
C LEU A 119 -1.79 -4.93 7.91
N PHE A 120 -3.03 -5.42 7.92
CA PHE A 120 -3.62 -6.18 6.84
C PHE A 120 -3.87 -5.32 5.60
N ASP A 121 -4.42 -4.13 5.81
CA ASP A 121 -4.64 -3.08 4.81
C ASP A 121 -3.33 -2.70 4.10
N HIS A 122 -2.36 -2.18 4.85
CA HIS A 122 -1.05 -1.80 4.30
C HIS A 122 -0.28 -2.97 3.68
N GLY A 123 -0.49 -4.18 4.22
CA GLY A 123 0.08 -5.41 3.67
C GLY A 123 -0.51 -5.80 2.32
N CYS A 124 -1.78 -5.48 2.06
CA CYS A 124 -2.46 -5.67 0.78
C CYS A 124 -2.08 -4.55 -0.20
N ASP A 125 -2.00 -3.30 0.26
CA ASP A 125 -1.56 -2.16 -0.54
C ASP A 125 -0.16 -2.34 -1.15
N SER A 126 0.76 -2.96 -0.40
CA SER A 126 2.11 -3.24 -0.90
C SER A 126 2.10 -4.17 -2.11
N ILE A 127 1.20 -5.16 -2.12
CA ILE A 127 0.98 -6.07 -3.24
C ILE A 127 0.26 -5.32 -4.37
N SER A 128 -0.82 -4.60 -4.04
CA SER A 128 -1.61 -3.81 -4.98
C SER A 128 -0.74 -2.85 -5.78
N THR A 129 0.20 -2.16 -5.13
CA THR A 129 1.16 -1.23 -5.75
C THR A 129 1.91 -1.86 -6.92
N VAL A 130 2.31 -3.13 -6.82
CA VAL A 130 3.00 -3.87 -7.90
C VAL A 130 2.10 -4.00 -9.13
N PHE A 131 0.86 -4.43 -8.92
CA PHE A 131 -0.12 -4.63 -10.00
C PHE A 131 -0.55 -3.30 -10.62
N VAL A 132 -0.83 -2.29 -9.80
CA VAL A 132 -1.21 -0.95 -10.26
C VAL A 132 -0.09 -0.34 -11.13
N ALA A 133 1.16 -0.39 -10.67
CA ALA A 133 2.30 0.14 -11.43
C ALA A 133 2.51 -0.59 -12.76
N LEU A 134 2.42 -1.93 -12.76
CA LEU A 134 2.53 -2.74 -13.97
C LEU A 134 1.38 -2.45 -14.94
N SER A 135 0.14 -2.35 -14.45
CA SER A 135 -1.04 -2.06 -15.26
C SER A 135 -0.93 -0.71 -15.97
N ALA A 136 -0.40 0.31 -15.29
CA ALA A 136 -0.18 1.63 -15.86
C ALA A 136 0.86 1.58 -16.98
N CYS A 137 1.97 0.85 -16.78
CA CYS A 137 2.99 0.65 -17.82
C CYS A 137 2.43 -0.05 -19.06
N ILE A 138 1.60 -1.08 -18.89
CA ILE A 138 0.95 -1.78 -19.99
C ILE A 138 0.00 -0.84 -20.74
N ALA A 139 -0.82 -0.07 -20.02
CA ALA A 139 -1.81 0.83 -20.61
C ALA A 139 -1.19 1.92 -21.50
N VAL A 140 0.03 2.38 -21.18
CA VAL A 140 0.78 3.38 -21.94
C VAL A 140 1.86 2.79 -22.86
N GLN A 141 1.86 1.47 -23.04
CA GLN A 141 2.82 0.72 -23.85
C GLN A 141 4.30 1.00 -23.51
N LEU A 142 4.61 1.14 -22.22
CA LEU A 142 5.95 1.50 -21.76
C LEU A 142 7.01 0.40 -22.00
N GLY A 143 6.61 -0.79 -22.45
CA GLY A 143 7.50 -1.86 -22.87
C GLY A 143 8.37 -1.52 -24.08
N TYR A 144 7.98 -0.53 -24.91
CA TYR A 144 8.86 0.04 -25.93
C TYR A 144 10.06 0.79 -25.32
N TYR A 145 9.96 1.16 -24.05
CA TYR A 145 10.95 1.88 -23.27
C TYR A 145 11.30 1.11 -21.99
N PRO A 146 11.95 -0.07 -22.09
CA PRO A 146 12.10 -1.02 -20.97
C PRO A 146 12.76 -0.40 -19.74
N THR A 147 13.75 0.49 -19.92
CA THR A 147 14.38 1.25 -18.83
C THR A 147 13.38 2.14 -18.09
N TRP A 148 12.52 2.85 -18.82
CA TRP A 148 11.48 3.70 -18.23
C TRP A 148 10.45 2.86 -17.48
N MET A 149 10.02 1.73 -18.05
CA MET A 149 9.14 0.77 -17.35
C MET A 149 9.76 0.24 -16.06
N PHE A 150 11.07 -0.07 -16.07
CA PHE A 150 11.77 -0.55 -14.89
C PHE A 150 11.73 0.53 -13.80
N PHE A 151 12.18 1.74 -14.12
CA PHE A 151 12.19 2.85 -13.16
C PHE A 151 10.80 3.20 -12.67
N GLN A 152 9.79 3.26 -13.55
CA GLN A 152 8.40 3.53 -13.17
C GLN A 152 7.91 2.57 -12.09
N CYS A 153 8.03 1.26 -12.32
CA CYS A 153 7.57 0.25 -11.38
C CYS A 153 8.35 0.30 -10.07
N PHE A 154 9.68 0.35 -10.12
CA PHE A 154 10.51 0.35 -8.91
C PHE A 154 10.40 1.65 -8.12
N CYS A 155 10.23 2.81 -8.77
CA CYS A 155 9.92 4.06 -8.10
C CYS A 155 8.56 4.02 -7.39
N ALA A 156 7.52 3.46 -8.01
CA ALA A 156 6.22 3.32 -7.37
C ALA A 156 6.30 2.48 -6.09
N MET A 157 6.97 1.33 -6.15
CA MET A 157 7.22 0.47 -4.99
C MET A 157 8.11 1.16 -3.93
N THR A 158 9.09 1.94 -4.37
CA THR A 158 9.96 2.73 -3.48
C THR A 158 9.19 3.82 -2.74
N LEU A 159 8.29 4.56 -3.40
CA LEU A 159 7.48 5.59 -2.75
C LEU A 159 6.58 4.98 -1.66
N PHE A 160 5.95 3.85 -1.97
CA PHE A 160 5.12 3.15 -0.99
C PHE A 160 5.95 2.64 0.20
N TYR A 161 7.15 2.12 -0.05
CA TYR A 161 8.11 1.77 1.01
C TYR A 161 8.55 2.99 1.83
N CYS A 162 8.82 4.12 1.19
CA CYS A 162 9.22 5.37 1.83
C CYS A 162 8.13 5.92 2.76
N ALA A 163 6.84 5.78 2.42
CA ALA A 163 5.75 6.17 3.32
C ALA A 163 5.78 5.36 4.64
N HIS A 164 6.08 4.06 4.54
CA HIS A 164 6.20 3.16 5.70
C HIS A 164 7.51 3.40 6.46
N TRP A 165 8.58 3.73 5.76
CA TRP A 165 9.84 4.13 6.39
C TRP A 165 9.66 5.42 7.18
N GLN A 166 9.03 6.43 6.59
CA GLN A 166 8.68 7.66 7.31
C GLN A 166 7.84 7.35 8.56
N THR A 167 6.90 6.42 8.47
CA THR A 167 6.07 5.99 9.60
C THR A 167 6.90 5.28 10.68
N TYR A 168 7.85 4.45 10.30
CA TYR A 168 8.81 3.80 11.20
C TYR A 168 9.73 4.81 11.92
N VAL A 169 10.06 5.93 11.28
CA VAL A 169 10.88 7.01 11.84
C VAL A 169 10.05 7.93 12.74
N SER A 170 8.91 8.40 12.25
CA SER A 170 8.12 9.48 12.87
C SER A 170 6.97 8.99 13.75
N GLY A 171 6.64 7.70 13.72
CA GLY A 171 5.54 7.11 14.49
C GLY A 171 4.14 7.41 13.94
N SER A 172 4.03 8.09 12.79
CA SER A 172 2.75 8.44 12.18
C SER A 172 2.83 8.46 10.65
N LEU A 173 1.81 7.92 10.00
CA LEU A 173 1.67 7.96 8.55
C LEU A 173 1.18 9.36 8.15
N ARG A 174 1.86 9.99 7.19
CA ARG A 174 1.48 11.34 6.73
C ARG A 174 1.28 11.34 5.23
N PHE A 175 0.06 11.60 4.81
CA PHE A 175 -0.27 11.75 3.40
C PHE A 175 -0.14 13.20 2.97
N GLY A 176 0.55 13.42 1.85
CA GLY A 176 0.72 14.71 1.21
C GLY A 176 -0.53 15.17 0.46
N LYS A 177 -0.39 16.28 -0.28
CA LYS A 177 -1.48 16.78 -1.14
C LYS A 177 -1.70 15.91 -2.38
N VAL A 178 -0.62 15.37 -2.93
CA VAL A 178 -0.64 14.39 -4.01
C VAL A 178 -0.06 13.12 -3.42
N ASP A 179 -0.93 12.14 -3.22
CA ASP A 179 -0.59 10.89 -2.57
C ASP A 179 -1.32 9.71 -3.25
N VAL A 180 -1.50 8.59 -2.54
CA VAL A 180 -2.11 7.36 -3.06
C VAL A 180 -3.41 7.61 -3.83
N THR A 181 -4.35 8.38 -3.27
CA THR A 181 -5.66 8.66 -3.90
C THR A 181 -5.48 9.37 -5.26
N GLU A 182 -4.70 10.45 -5.33
CA GLU A 182 -4.44 11.16 -6.58
C GLU A 182 -3.73 10.30 -7.62
N ALA A 183 -2.76 9.49 -7.18
CA ALA A 183 -2.04 8.56 -8.05
C ALA A 183 -2.99 7.49 -8.64
N GLN A 184 -3.86 6.90 -7.82
CA GLN A 184 -4.84 5.92 -8.28
C GLN A 184 -5.84 6.53 -9.27
N PHE A 185 -6.39 7.72 -9.00
CA PHE A 185 -7.29 8.41 -9.95
C PHE A 185 -6.59 8.80 -11.25
N THR A 186 -5.31 9.15 -11.19
CA THR A 186 -4.49 9.40 -12.40
C THR A 186 -4.37 8.13 -13.24
N ILE A 187 -4.12 6.98 -12.60
CA ILE A 187 -3.99 5.69 -13.30
C ILE A 187 -5.34 5.21 -13.83
N ILE A 188 -6.45 5.44 -13.10
CA ILE A 188 -7.81 5.23 -13.60
C ILE A 188 -8.03 6.06 -14.88
N ALA A 189 -7.65 7.34 -14.88
CA ALA A 189 -7.77 8.20 -16.05
C ALA A 189 -6.92 7.70 -17.24
N ILE A 190 -5.69 7.23 -16.99
CA ILE A 190 -4.84 6.59 -18.02
C ILE A 190 -5.56 5.40 -18.66
N HIS A 191 -6.11 4.50 -17.84
CA HIS A 191 -6.84 3.33 -18.34
C HIS A 191 -8.11 3.71 -19.11
N LEU A 192 -8.85 4.73 -18.66
CA LEU A 192 -10.02 5.25 -19.39
C LEU A 192 -9.63 5.85 -20.75
N ILE A 193 -8.54 6.61 -20.82
CA ILE A 193 -8.01 7.15 -22.09
C ILE A 193 -7.62 5.99 -23.02
N SER A 194 -6.87 5.00 -22.54
CA SER A 194 -6.54 3.79 -23.32
C SER A 194 -7.78 3.04 -23.78
N SER A 195 -8.85 3.03 -22.98
CA SER A 195 -10.12 2.41 -23.36
C SER A 195 -10.89 3.20 -24.44
N ILE A 196 -10.90 4.54 -24.38
CA ILE A 196 -11.65 5.41 -25.29
C ILE A 196 -10.93 5.64 -26.62
N PHE A 197 -9.59 5.65 -26.63
CA PHE A 197 -8.81 5.95 -27.84
C PHE A 197 -7.98 4.77 -28.36
N GLY A 198 -7.89 3.68 -27.58
CA GLY A 198 -6.91 2.62 -27.80
C GLY A 198 -5.56 2.95 -27.14
N PRO A 199 -4.86 1.98 -26.54
CA PRO A 199 -3.51 2.19 -26.01
C PRO A 199 -2.54 2.81 -27.03
N GLY A 200 -2.73 2.58 -28.33
CA GLY A 200 -1.92 3.21 -29.39
C GLY A 200 -1.88 4.75 -29.36
N ILE A 201 -2.81 5.41 -28.66
CA ILE A 201 -2.78 6.87 -28.47
C ILE A 201 -1.49 7.34 -27.79
N TRP A 202 -0.95 6.54 -26.87
CA TRP A 202 0.24 6.91 -26.08
C TRP A 202 1.51 6.89 -26.91
N MET A 203 1.51 6.14 -28.01
CA MET A 203 2.65 6.06 -28.93
C MET A 203 2.64 7.16 -30.00
N LYS A 204 1.62 8.02 -30.05
CA LYS A 204 1.62 9.17 -30.94
C LYS A 204 2.63 10.22 -30.49
N GLU A 205 3.29 10.84 -31.46
CA GLU A 205 4.15 11.99 -31.22
C GLU A 205 3.34 13.18 -30.73
N ILE A 206 3.90 13.91 -29.77
CA ILE A 206 3.35 15.17 -29.29
C ILE A 206 3.45 16.18 -30.44
N PRO A 207 2.42 17.02 -30.70
CA PRO A 207 2.42 18.01 -31.79
C PRO A 207 3.33 19.22 -31.50
N VAL A 208 4.52 18.96 -30.98
CA VAL A 208 5.61 19.89 -30.72
C VAL A 208 6.91 19.18 -31.13
N PRO A 209 7.73 19.77 -32.03
CA PRO A 209 8.94 19.12 -32.53
C PRO A 209 9.87 18.64 -31.41
N ASN A 210 10.39 17.42 -31.55
CA ASN A 210 11.37 16.80 -30.63
C ASN A 210 10.91 16.54 -29.19
N MET A 211 9.60 16.53 -28.90
CA MET A 211 9.07 16.25 -27.55
C MET A 211 8.81 14.76 -27.26
N GLY A 212 9.00 13.88 -28.24
CA GLY A 212 8.75 12.44 -28.10
C GLY A 212 7.25 12.09 -28.13
N THR A 213 6.91 10.93 -27.55
CA THR A 213 5.53 10.41 -27.53
C THR A 213 4.78 10.81 -26.27
N TYR A 214 3.43 10.68 -26.28
CA TYR A 214 2.63 10.86 -25.07
C TYR A 214 3.03 9.89 -23.93
N SER A 215 3.51 8.67 -24.26
CA SER A 215 4.07 7.72 -23.29
C SER A 215 5.32 8.29 -22.59
N ASN A 216 6.20 8.96 -23.35
CA ASN A 216 7.35 9.65 -22.76
C ASN A 216 6.92 10.79 -21.85
N LEU A 217 5.88 11.56 -22.21
CA LEU A 217 5.33 12.61 -21.35
C LEU A 217 4.78 12.05 -20.03
N VAL A 218 4.06 10.92 -20.07
CA VAL A 218 3.58 10.26 -18.84
C VAL A 218 4.75 9.83 -17.96
N ALA A 219 5.78 9.21 -18.54
CA ALA A 219 6.97 8.77 -17.81
C ALA A 219 7.74 9.94 -17.17
N VAL A 220 7.94 11.04 -17.90
CA VAL A 220 8.58 12.26 -17.39
C VAL A 220 7.74 12.90 -16.28
N THR A 221 6.42 12.96 -16.46
CA THR A 221 5.48 13.51 -15.46
C THR A 221 5.54 12.71 -14.17
N PHE A 222 5.49 11.38 -14.26
CA PHE A 222 5.65 10.51 -13.11
C PHE A 222 6.99 10.72 -12.43
N TYR A 223 8.10 10.76 -13.18
CA TYR A 223 9.43 10.94 -12.60
C TYR A 223 9.58 12.28 -11.89
N ALA A 224 9.02 13.36 -12.44
CA ALA A 224 8.97 14.66 -11.78
C ALA A 224 8.18 14.60 -10.46
N GLY A 225 7.03 13.92 -10.45
CA GLY A 225 6.24 13.66 -9.25
C GLY A 225 7.01 12.82 -8.22
N TYR A 226 7.67 11.74 -8.66
CA TYR A 226 8.54 10.90 -7.84
C TYR A 226 9.63 11.72 -7.16
N VAL A 227 10.39 12.52 -7.91
CA VAL A 227 11.46 13.36 -7.37
C VAL A 227 10.90 14.32 -6.32
N ASN A 228 9.74 14.93 -6.59
CA ASN A 228 9.10 15.82 -5.62
C ASN A 228 8.77 15.11 -4.30
N VAL A 229 8.04 13.98 -4.37
CA VAL A 229 7.65 13.21 -3.18
C VAL A 229 8.88 12.66 -2.45
N PHE A 230 9.88 12.17 -3.17
CA PHE A 230 11.12 11.65 -2.59
C PHE A 230 11.91 12.73 -1.87
N ILE A 231 12.00 13.95 -2.41
CA ILE A 231 12.62 15.09 -1.71
C ILE A 231 11.87 15.42 -0.42
N GLN A 232 10.53 15.38 -0.41
CA GLN A 232 9.77 15.59 0.83
C GLN A 232 10.05 14.48 1.85
N PHE A 233 10.14 13.23 1.41
CA PHE A 233 10.55 12.11 2.26
C PHE A 233 11.95 12.33 2.85
N CYS A 234 12.94 12.78 2.07
CA CYS A 234 14.30 13.00 2.56
C CYS A 234 14.38 13.98 3.74
N LYS A 235 13.45 14.94 3.85
CA LYS A 235 13.39 15.88 4.99
C LYS A 235 13.13 15.19 6.32
N VAL A 236 12.59 13.97 6.32
CA VAL A 236 12.41 13.15 7.54
C VAL A 236 13.74 12.87 8.23
N PHE A 237 14.85 12.80 7.47
CA PHE A 237 16.18 12.59 8.04
C PHE A 237 16.71 13.82 8.78
N GLU A 238 16.32 15.02 8.36
CA GLU A 238 16.69 16.27 9.03
C GLU A 238 15.93 16.44 10.34
N SER A 239 14.66 16.04 10.38
CA SER A 239 13.83 16.13 11.60
C SER A 239 14.18 15.10 12.68
N GLY A 240 14.89 14.03 12.32
CA GLY A 240 15.10 12.88 13.18
C GLY A 240 13.82 12.07 13.44
N GLY A 241 13.97 10.93 14.10
CA GLY A 241 12.85 10.08 14.51
C GLY A 241 12.37 10.32 15.95
N VAL A 242 11.23 9.70 16.30
CA VAL A 242 10.60 9.82 17.63
C VAL A 242 11.24 8.95 18.70
N GLY A 243 12.21 8.12 18.34
CA GLY A 243 12.95 7.27 19.25
C GLY A 243 14.01 8.02 20.06
N LYS A 244 14.65 7.28 20.96
CA LYS A 244 15.73 7.81 21.81
C LYS A 244 16.85 8.42 20.95
N ASN A 245 17.30 9.63 21.26
CA ASN A 245 18.33 10.35 20.51
C ASN A 245 18.00 10.58 19.01
N GLY A 246 16.73 10.73 18.66
CA GLY A 246 16.32 10.95 17.26
C GLY A 246 16.34 9.68 16.40
N SER A 247 16.37 8.50 17.01
CA SER A 247 16.30 7.20 16.34
C SER A 247 14.89 6.85 15.87
N THR A 248 14.72 5.74 15.17
CA THR A 248 13.41 5.19 14.80
C THR A 248 12.60 4.79 16.03
N ILE A 249 11.32 4.44 15.83
CA ILE A 249 10.46 3.94 16.93
C ILE A 249 11.01 2.67 17.61
N ALA A 250 11.88 1.92 16.93
CA ALA A 250 12.53 0.74 17.47
C ALA A 250 13.93 1.00 18.06
N GLY A 251 14.38 2.26 18.10
CA GLY A 251 15.71 2.61 18.60
C GLY A 251 16.86 2.35 17.60
N THR A 252 16.57 2.09 16.33
CA THR A 252 17.57 1.90 15.28
C THR A 252 17.89 3.21 14.56
N SER A 253 18.96 3.23 13.75
CA SER A 253 19.23 4.37 12.87
C SER A 253 18.04 4.67 11.96
N VAL A 254 17.72 5.95 11.76
CA VAL A 254 16.70 6.39 10.78
C VAL A 254 17.03 5.94 9.36
N LEU A 255 18.29 5.58 9.08
CA LEU A 255 18.73 5.04 7.79
C LEU A 255 18.62 3.52 7.67
N SER A 256 18.40 2.79 8.77
CA SER A 256 18.46 1.32 8.77
C SER A 256 17.52 0.64 7.75
N PRO A 257 16.31 1.16 7.44
CA PRO A 257 15.44 0.53 6.45
C PRO A 257 16.00 0.54 5.02
N ILE A 258 17.00 1.37 4.70
CA ILE A 258 17.63 1.35 3.36
C ILE A 258 18.25 -0.02 3.03
N ILE A 259 18.79 -0.70 4.04
CA ILE A 259 19.55 -1.94 3.88
C ILE A 259 18.67 -3.05 3.28
N PRO A 260 17.58 -3.49 3.94
CA PRO A 260 16.75 -4.56 3.41
C PRO A 260 16.11 -4.20 2.06
N PHE A 261 15.75 -2.95 1.82
CA PHE A 261 15.18 -2.54 0.53
C PHE A 261 16.22 -2.52 -0.59
N SER A 262 17.47 -2.15 -0.29
CA SER A 262 18.58 -2.20 -1.25
C SER A 262 18.88 -3.63 -1.73
N PHE A 263 18.67 -4.64 -0.87
CA PHE A 263 18.76 -6.06 -1.27
C PHE A 263 17.67 -6.49 -2.26
N VAL A 264 16.67 -5.67 -2.53
CA VAL A 264 15.68 -5.90 -3.60
C VAL A 264 16.06 -5.12 -4.85
N VAL A 265 16.20 -3.79 -4.73
CA VAL A 265 16.38 -2.90 -5.87
C VAL A 265 17.73 -3.09 -6.56
N VAL A 266 18.81 -3.25 -5.81
CA VAL A 266 20.15 -3.39 -6.39
C VAL A 266 20.30 -4.72 -7.15
N PRO A 267 19.93 -5.89 -6.59
CA PRO A 267 19.93 -7.13 -7.36
C PRO A 267 19.00 -7.08 -8.57
N ALA A 268 17.80 -6.49 -8.45
CA ALA A 268 16.92 -6.31 -9.61
C ALA A 268 17.61 -5.54 -10.74
N PHE A 269 18.24 -4.41 -10.41
CA PHE A 269 18.95 -3.63 -11.42
C PHE A 269 20.15 -4.39 -12.01
N ILE A 270 20.96 -5.05 -11.18
CA ILE A 270 22.13 -5.80 -11.66
C ILE A 270 21.69 -6.96 -12.55
N ILE A 271 20.65 -7.70 -12.16
CA ILE A 271 20.15 -8.86 -12.91
C ILE A 271 19.60 -8.41 -14.25
N TYR A 272 18.85 -7.30 -14.29
CA TYR A 272 18.44 -6.67 -15.54
C TYR A 272 19.66 -6.34 -16.41
N ARG A 273 20.65 -5.60 -15.89
CA ARG A 273 21.77 -5.09 -16.70
C ARG A 273 22.78 -6.14 -17.14
N LYS A 274 22.88 -7.27 -16.44
CA LYS A 274 23.82 -8.35 -16.73
C LYS A 274 23.21 -9.58 -17.42
N SER A 275 21.88 -9.62 -17.58
CA SER A 275 21.21 -10.73 -18.24
C SER A 275 21.71 -10.89 -19.68
N ALA A 276 22.21 -12.08 -20.01
CA ALA A 276 22.61 -12.42 -21.38
C ALA A 276 21.40 -12.88 -22.20
N GLU A 277 20.37 -13.44 -21.55
CA GLU A 277 19.11 -13.80 -22.19
C GLU A 277 18.11 -12.64 -22.26
N HIS A 278 18.50 -11.43 -21.84
CA HIS A 278 17.63 -10.25 -21.76
C HIS A 278 16.29 -10.56 -21.06
N VAL A 279 16.37 -11.26 -19.92
CA VAL A 279 15.22 -11.87 -19.25
C VAL A 279 14.16 -10.82 -18.86
N TYR A 280 14.58 -9.61 -18.50
CA TYR A 280 13.68 -8.51 -18.20
C TYR A 280 13.02 -7.98 -19.48
N GLU A 281 13.79 -7.72 -20.53
CA GLU A 281 13.27 -7.15 -21.77
C GLU A 281 12.35 -8.12 -22.54
N ASN A 282 12.60 -9.42 -22.40
CA ASN A 282 11.79 -10.48 -23.00
C ASN A 282 10.56 -10.85 -22.16
N HIS A 283 10.64 -10.72 -20.83
CA HIS A 283 9.57 -11.08 -19.90
C HIS A 283 9.32 -10.02 -18.80
N PRO A 284 9.04 -8.75 -19.17
CA PRO A 284 9.06 -7.64 -18.23
C PRO A 284 7.94 -7.74 -17.19
N ALA A 285 6.73 -8.16 -17.56
CA ALA A 285 5.64 -8.33 -16.59
C ALA A 285 5.99 -9.37 -15.52
N LEU A 286 6.49 -10.56 -15.92
CA LEU A 286 6.90 -11.59 -14.98
C LEU A 286 8.04 -11.12 -14.07
N TYR A 287 8.99 -10.37 -14.64
CA TYR A 287 10.11 -9.81 -13.90
C TYR A 287 9.65 -8.80 -12.83
N ILE A 288 8.80 -7.84 -13.21
CA ILE A 288 8.23 -6.85 -12.29
C ILE A 288 7.39 -7.53 -11.22
N LEU A 289 6.59 -8.54 -11.58
CA LEU A 289 5.84 -9.32 -10.60
C LEU A 289 6.79 -10.04 -9.62
N ALA A 290 7.82 -10.73 -10.10
CA ALA A 290 8.77 -11.44 -9.24
C ALA A 290 9.44 -10.51 -8.22
N PHE A 291 10.11 -9.46 -8.67
CA PHE A 291 10.81 -8.54 -7.77
C PHE A 291 9.86 -7.64 -6.99
N GLY A 292 8.69 -7.33 -7.56
CA GLY A 292 7.66 -6.56 -6.87
C GLY A 292 7.08 -7.31 -5.68
N MET A 293 6.88 -8.64 -5.79
CA MET A 293 6.47 -9.44 -4.63
C MET A 293 7.56 -9.51 -3.54
N VAL A 294 8.85 -9.46 -3.92
CA VAL A 294 9.95 -9.32 -2.94
C VAL A 294 9.85 -7.96 -2.24
N ALA A 295 9.66 -6.88 -2.99
CA ALA A 295 9.50 -5.53 -2.45
C ALA A 295 8.27 -5.41 -1.53
N ALA A 296 7.14 -6.02 -1.92
CA ALA A 296 5.92 -6.09 -1.12
C ALA A 296 6.18 -6.80 0.21
N LYS A 297 6.85 -7.96 0.21
CA LYS A 297 7.19 -8.66 1.46
C LYS A 297 8.13 -7.85 2.36
N VAL A 298 9.15 -7.22 1.79
CA VAL A 298 10.06 -6.35 2.55
C VAL A 298 9.30 -5.17 3.17
N THR A 299 8.33 -4.61 2.44
CA THR A 299 7.43 -3.57 2.97
C THR A 299 6.55 -4.09 4.12
N ASN A 300 5.95 -5.27 3.98
CA ASN A 300 5.12 -5.87 5.03
C ASN A 300 5.93 -6.11 6.31
N ARG A 301 7.19 -6.53 6.19
CA ARG A 301 8.10 -6.67 7.34
C ARG A 301 8.40 -5.33 8.00
N LEU A 302 8.50 -4.24 7.24
CA LEU A 302 8.68 -2.90 7.79
C LEU A 302 7.42 -2.41 8.52
N VAL A 303 6.22 -2.67 7.97
CA VAL A 303 4.94 -2.40 8.65
C VAL A 303 4.90 -3.13 10.00
N VAL A 304 5.19 -4.42 10.01
CA VAL A 304 5.24 -5.24 11.23
C VAL A 304 6.28 -4.69 12.22
N ALA A 305 7.47 -4.32 11.74
CA ALA A 305 8.53 -3.73 12.57
C ALA A 305 8.07 -2.41 13.23
N HIS A 306 7.38 -1.55 12.49
CA HIS A 306 6.78 -0.32 13.02
C HIS A 306 5.76 -0.60 14.13
N MET A 307 4.75 -1.43 13.84
CA MET A 307 3.64 -1.67 14.76
C MET A 307 4.07 -2.44 16.00
N THR A 308 5.07 -3.31 15.87
CA THR A 308 5.67 -4.04 17.01
C THR A 308 6.78 -3.28 17.71
N LYS A 309 7.12 -2.06 17.23
CA LYS A 309 8.24 -1.22 17.71
C LYS A 309 9.53 -2.02 17.85
N ASN A 310 9.86 -2.79 16.82
CA ASN A 310 11.00 -3.70 16.82
C ASN A 310 11.89 -3.45 15.61
N GLU A 311 13.16 -3.79 15.75
CA GLU A 311 14.08 -3.74 14.61
C GLU A 311 13.63 -4.67 13.49
N MET A 312 13.89 -4.23 12.26
CA MET A 312 13.64 -5.00 11.06
C MET A 312 14.85 -5.92 10.80
N GLN A 313 14.60 -7.21 10.69
CA GLN A 313 15.63 -8.17 10.26
C GLN A 313 16.02 -7.91 8.79
N TYR A 314 17.31 -7.85 8.50
CA TYR A 314 17.78 -7.46 7.16
C TYR A 314 17.65 -8.57 6.12
N LEU A 315 17.95 -9.82 6.49
CA LEU A 315 17.83 -10.97 5.59
C LEU A 315 16.43 -11.59 5.71
N ASP A 316 15.97 -12.17 4.61
CA ASP A 316 14.66 -12.81 4.49
C ASP A 316 14.68 -13.91 3.43
N SER A 317 13.80 -14.89 3.58
CA SER A 317 13.62 -15.97 2.61
C SER A 317 13.15 -15.49 1.23
N SER A 318 12.55 -14.31 1.11
CA SER A 318 12.16 -13.74 -0.19
C SER A 318 13.36 -13.43 -1.08
N LEU A 319 14.54 -13.21 -0.50
CA LEU A 319 15.78 -12.94 -1.22
C LEU A 319 16.37 -14.19 -1.89
N ILE A 320 15.89 -15.39 -1.57
CA ILE A 320 16.36 -16.64 -2.18
C ILE A 320 16.10 -16.64 -3.69
N GLY A 321 14.91 -16.17 -4.12
CA GLY A 321 14.55 -16.03 -5.53
C GLY A 321 15.54 -15.17 -6.32
N PRO A 322 15.70 -13.88 -5.96
CA PRO A 322 16.71 -13.00 -6.54
C PRO A 322 18.14 -13.55 -6.45
N ALA A 323 18.52 -14.17 -5.34
CA ALA A 323 19.85 -14.76 -5.18
C ALA A 323 20.10 -15.90 -6.17
N MET A 324 19.09 -16.75 -6.43
CA MET A 324 19.19 -17.81 -7.45
C MET A 324 19.40 -17.23 -8.84
N LEU A 325 18.68 -16.17 -9.20
CA LEU A 325 18.90 -15.46 -10.47
C LEU A 325 20.31 -14.88 -10.54
N PHE A 326 20.72 -14.13 -9.53
CA PHE A 326 22.05 -13.51 -9.48
C PHE A 326 23.18 -14.54 -9.61
N LEU A 327 23.10 -15.64 -8.86
CA LEU A 327 24.09 -16.72 -8.91
C LEU A 327 24.07 -17.45 -10.26
N ASN A 328 22.89 -17.70 -10.83
CA ASN A 328 22.77 -18.32 -12.15
C ASN A 328 23.47 -17.47 -13.23
N GLN A 329 23.31 -16.14 -13.20
CA GLN A 329 24.02 -15.23 -14.11
C GLN A 329 25.54 -15.19 -13.84
N TYR A 330 25.96 -15.23 -12.57
CA TYR A 330 27.37 -15.22 -12.18
C TYR A 330 28.13 -16.46 -12.68
N PHE A 331 27.47 -17.63 -12.68
CA PHE A 331 28.05 -18.90 -13.12
C PHE A 331 27.75 -19.25 -14.60
N ASN A 332 27.56 -18.24 -15.46
CA ASN A 332 27.33 -18.40 -16.91
C ASN A 332 26.07 -19.21 -17.29
N PHE A 333 24.96 -18.99 -16.60
CA PHE A 333 23.61 -19.44 -17.01
C PHE A 333 23.46 -20.96 -17.16
N PHE A 334 23.79 -21.72 -16.11
CA PHE A 334 23.61 -23.18 -16.09
C PHE A 334 22.15 -23.59 -16.38
N ILE A 335 21.18 -22.76 -15.98
CA ILE A 335 19.75 -22.92 -16.25
C ILE A 335 19.26 -21.68 -17.02
N LYS A 336 18.35 -21.85 -17.99
CA LYS A 336 17.70 -20.72 -18.69
C LYS A 336 17.08 -19.75 -17.68
N GLU A 337 17.37 -18.46 -17.81
CA GLU A 337 16.97 -17.42 -16.87
C GLU A 337 15.46 -17.35 -16.71
N TYR A 338 14.70 -17.61 -17.77
CA TYR A 338 13.24 -17.67 -17.76
C TYR A 338 12.67 -18.64 -16.72
N TYR A 339 13.22 -19.85 -16.61
CA TYR A 339 12.74 -20.84 -15.63
C TYR A 339 13.13 -20.46 -14.21
N VAL A 340 14.33 -19.90 -14.02
CA VAL A 340 14.78 -19.40 -12.72
C VAL A 340 13.91 -18.22 -12.28
N LEU A 341 13.48 -17.37 -13.21
CA LEU A 341 12.59 -16.25 -12.94
C LEU A 341 11.19 -16.71 -12.51
N TRP A 342 10.61 -17.71 -13.18
CA TRP A 342 9.36 -18.34 -12.73
C TRP A 342 9.50 -18.96 -11.34
N LEU A 343 10.59 -19.66 -11.07
CA LEU A 343 10.85 -20.25 -9.76
C LEU A 343 11.02 -19.18 -8.68
N CYS A 344 11.67 -18.06 -9.01
CA CYS A 344 11.74 -16.87 -8.15
C CYS A 344 10.34 -16.34 -7.83
N PHE A 345 9.50 -16.11 -8.86
CA PHE A 345 8.14 -15.59 -8.68
C PHE A 345 7.26 -16.52 -7.84
N ILE A 346 7.26 -17.82 -8.13
CA ILE A 346 6.49 -18.82 -7.37
C ILE A 346 6.97 -18.87 -5.93
N TRP A 347 8.29 -18.92 -5.71
CA TRP A 347 8.88 -18.97 -4.38
C TRP A 347 8.46 -17.76 -3.54
N VAL A 348 8.69 -16.55 -4.04
CA VAL A 348 8.40 -15.33 -3.27
C VAL A 348 6.91 -15.15 -3.02
N THR A 349 6.05 -15.56 -3.97
CA THR A 349 4.60 -15.48 -3.78
C THR A 349 4.15 -16.41 -2.66
N LEU A 350 4.59 -17.67 -2.67
CA LEU A 350 4.26 -18.63 -1.61
C LEU A 350 4.83 -18.20 -0.25
N ASP A 351 6.04 -17.67 -0.25
CA ASP A 351 6.73 -17.20 0.94
C ASP A 351 6.07 -15.95 1.56
N LEU A 352 5.62 -14.99 0.74
CA LEU A 352 4.82 -13.86 1.18
C LEU A 352 3.44 -14.31 1.72
N LEU A 353 2.73 -15.17 1.00
CA LEU A 353 1.42 -15.68 1.44
C LEU A 353 1.54 -16.43 2.78
N ARG A 354 2.57 -17.27 2.93
CA ARG A 354 2.85 -17.97 4.19
C ARG A 354 3.17 -16.98 5.30
N TYR A 355 4.05 -16.02 5.06
CA TYR A 355 4.42 -14.99 6.03
C TYR A 355 3.18 -14.22 6.51
N SER A 356 2.37 -13.71 5.59
CA SER A 356 1.16 -12.95 5.91
C SER A 356 0.15 -13.81 6.66
N ALA A 357 -0.12 -15.05 6.23
CA ALA A 357 -1.04 -15.96 6.91
C ALA A 357 -0.59 -16.26 8.35
N GLN A 358 0.70 -16.54 8.55
CA GLN A 358 1.23 -16.86 9.86
C GLN A 358 1.24 -15.64 10.80
N VAL A 359 1.68 -14.46 10.33
CA VAL A 359 1.61 -13.20 11.10
C VAL A 359 0.17 -12.89 11.50
N CYS A 360 -0.78 -12.98 10.56
CA CYS A 360 -2.19 -12.73 10.85
C CYS A 360 -2.74 -13.72 11.88
N THR A 361 -2.40 -15.01 11.76
CA THR A 361 -2.85 -16.05 12.71
C THR A 361 -2.29 -15.81 14.10
N GLU A 362 -0.99 -15.54 14.22
CA GLU A 362 -0.36 -15.27 15.52
C GLU A 362 -0.93 -14.02 16.21
N ILE A 363 -1.27 -12.98 15.45
CA ILE A 363 -1.94 -11.77 15.98
C ILE A 363 -3.40 -12.07 16.34
N CYS A 364 -4.13 -12.83 15.52
CA CYS A 364 -5.51 -13.25 15.83
C CYS A 364 -5.57 -14.04 17.13
N ASP A 365 -4.66 -14.99 17.32
CA ASP A 365 -4.55 -15.81 18.53
C ASP A 365 -4.23 -14.94 19.75
N HIS A 366 -3.36 -13.93 19.60
CA HIS A 366 -2.99 -13.03 20.68
C HIS A 366 -4.12 -12.06 21.08
N LEU A 367 -4.84 -11.50 20.10
CA LEU A 367 -5.93 -10.55 20.32
C LEU A 367 -7.28 -11.23 20.54
N ASN A 368 -7.36 -12.56 20.38
CA ASN A 368 -8.58 -13.36 20.43
C ASN A 368 -9.67 -12.87 19.45
N ILE A 369 -9.27 -12.61 18.21
CA ILE A 369 -10.15 -12.14 17.13
C ILE A 369 -10.14 -13.11 15.95
N GLN A 370 -11.11 -12.96 15.06
CA GLN A 370 -11.21 -13.74 13.82
C GLN A 370 -10.87 -12.85 12.63
N LEU A 371 -9.98 -13.31 11.74
CA LEU A 371 -9.45 -12.49 10.65
C LEU A 371 -10.53 -11.96 9.69
N PHE A 372 -11.48 -12.83 9.30
CA PHE A 372 -12.50 -12.53 8.28
C PHE A 372 -13.94 -12.62 8.80
N ARG A 373 -14.14 -12.59 10.12
CA ARG A 373 -15.48 -12.71 10.71
C ARG A 373 -15.63 -11.78 11.90
N ILE A 374 -16.78 -11.10 11.96
CA ILE A 374 -17.20 -10.35 13.14
C ILE A 374 -17.99 -11.33 14.05
N PRO A 375 -17.58 -11.53 15.32
CA PRO A 375 -18.35 -12.34 16.26
C PRO A 375 -19.74 -11.76 16.47
N TYR A 376 -20.77 -12.61 16.55
CA TYR A 376 -22.18 -12.20 16.66
C TYR A 376 -22.59 -11.64 18.04
N ALA A 377 -21.64 -11.42 18.94
CA ALA A 377 -21.93 -10.94 20.29
C ALA A 377 -22.20 -9.42 20.27
N ASP A 378 -23.35 -9.01 20.82
CA ASP A 378 -23.73 -7.64 21.20
C ASP A 378 -24.33 -6.68 20.15
N HIS A 379 -25.04 -7.20 19.15
CA HIS A 379 -26.01 -6.35 18.41
C HIS A 379 -27.11 -5.75 19.32
N HIS A 380 -27.37 -6.34 20.50
CA HIS A 380 -28.31 -5.80 21.49
C HIS A 380 -27.75 -4.61 22.30
N HIS A 381 -26.44 -4.57 22.59
CA HIS A 381 -25.86 -3.48 23.38
C HIS A 381 -25.54 -2.22 22.55
N LEU A 382 -25.19 -2.37 21.26
CA LEU A 382 -24.96 -1.24 20.36
C LEU A 382 -26.25 -0.43 20.09
N HIS A 383 -27.39 -1.09 19.95
CA HIS A 383 -28.69 -0.42 19.81
C HIS A 383 -29.20 0.20 21.12
N GLN A 384 -28.83 -0.35 22.29
CA GLN A 384 -29.18 0.24 23.59
C GLN A 384 -28.37 1.50 23.90
N ASN A 385 -27.07 1.53 23.59
CA ASN A 385 -26.26 2.74 23.81
C ASN A 385 -26.67 3.90 22.89
N GLN A 386 -27.00 3.64 21.62
CA GLN A 386 -27.52 4.69 20.73
C GLN A 386 -28.91 5.23 21.16
N ARG A 387 -29.77 4.40 21.77
CA ARG A 387 -31.05 4.85 22.34
C ARG A 387 -30.87 5.66 23.62
N ASN A 388 -29.96 5.28 24.50
CA ASN A 388 -29.72 5.99 25.76
C ASN A 388 -29.07 7.37 25.55
N SER A 389 -28.17 7.51 24.57
CA SER A 389 -27.58 8.80 24.21
C SER A 389 -28.58 9.77 23.55
N GLY A 390 -29.60 9.25 22.86
CA GLY A 390 -30.69 10.07 22.29
C GLY A 390 -31.72 10.54 23.31
N ALA A 391 -31.89 9.80 24.41
CA ALA A 391 -32.87 10.14 25.46
C ALA A 391 -32.34 11.18 26.47
N GLN A 392 -31.03 11.21 26.75
CA GLN A 392 -30.44 12.18 27.68
C GLN A 392 -30.33 13.60 27.11
N GLY A 393 -30.33 13.77 25.78
CA GLY A 393 -30.23 15.10 25.15
C GLY A 393 -31.51 15.93 25.13
N VAL A 394 -32.65 15.38 25.56
CA VAL A 394 -33.97 16.05 25.44
C VAL A 394 -34.47 16.61 26.79
N THR A 395 -33.94 16.15 27.92
CA THR A 395 -34.47 16.52 29.26
C THR A 395 -33.78 17.72 29.94
N GLU A 396 -32.70 18.28 29.40
CA GLU A 396 -31.89 19.30 30.10
C GLU A 396 -32.05 20.75 29.61
N LYS A 397 -33.08 21.05 28.81
CA LYS A 397 -33.41 22.44 28.43
C LYS A 397 -34.80 22.83 28.93
N ASN A 398 -34.94 23.10 30.23
CA ASN A 398 -35.93 24.06 30.75
C ASN A 398 -35.74 24.34 32.26
N GLY A 399 -35.44 25.61 32.58
CA GLY A 399 -35.45 26.21 33.93
C GLY A 399 -34.04 26.48 34.47
N GLY A 400 -33.63 27.67 34.91
CA GLY A 400 -34.30 28.95 35.11
C GLY A 400 -33.24 29.98 35.57
N HIS A 401 -33.54 31.26 35.40
CA HIS A 401 -32.72 32.42 35.80
C HIS A 401 -32.40 32.48 37.31
N GLU A 402 -31.18 32.92 37.67
CA GLU A 402 -30.96 33.97 38.69
C GLU A 402 -29.51 34.49 38.70
N SER A 403 -29.38 35.77 39.07
CA SER A 403 -28.21 36.65 39.01
C SER A 403 -27.40 36.72 40.31
N ARG A 404 -26.06 36.85 40.26
CA ARG A 404 -25.27 37.85 41.02
C ARG A 404 -23.77 37.83 40.73
N ALA A 405 -23.17 39.00 40.95
CA ALA A 405 -21.84 39.46 40.56
C ALA A 405 -20.65 38.92 41.36
N GLY A 406 -19.45 39.02 40.78
CA GLY A 406 -18.16 38.94 41.46
C GLY A 406 -17.01 38.77 40.46
N GLY A 407 -16.21 39.81 40.25
CA GLY A 407 -15.09 39.80 39.29
C GLY A 407 -13.85 39.07 39.79
N VAL A 408 -12.92 38.79 38.87
CA VAL A 408 -11.46 39.03 38.92
C VAL A 408 -10.83 38.47 37.63
N GLU A 409 -10.25 39.38 36.86
CA GLU A 409 -9.02 39.32 36.05
C GLU A 409 -8.31 37.97 35.76
N VAL A 410 -8.08 37.68 34.47
CA VAL A 410 -6.75 37.54 33.79
C VAL A 410 -6.74 36.51 32.64
N SER A 411 -6.15 36.98 31.54
CA SER A 411 -5.49 36.26 30.43
C SER A 411 -6.32 35.75 29.25
N MET A 412 -6.14 36.45 28.14
CA MET A 412 -6.49 36.05 26.78
C MET A 412 -5.66 34.84 26.33
N THR A 413 -6.30 33.77 25.89
CA THR A 413 -5.81 32.94 24.79
C THR A 413 -7.00 32.39 23.99
N SER A 414 -7.15 32.94 22.79
CA SER A 414 -8.10 32.53 21.77
C SER A 414 -7.78 31.13 21.25
N ALA A 415 -8.70 30.17 21.46
CA ALA A 415 -8.76 28.92 20.73
C ALA A 415 -9.54 29.15 19.42
N ALA A 416 -8.84 29.13 18.29
CA ALA A 416 -9.45 29.13 16.98
C ALA A 416 -9.66 27.70 16.49
N LYS A 417 -10.93 27.40 16.16
CA LYS A 417 -11.37 26.32 15.26
C LYS A 417 -10.61 26.38 13.93
N ALA A 418 -10.26 25.23 13.38
CA ALA A 418 -10.00 25.01 11.95
C ALA A 418 -10.19 23.50 11.71
N SER A 419 -11.18 23.05 10.94
CA SER A 419 -11.34 23.16 9.47
C SER A 419 -10.27 22.37 8.72
#